data_AF-A0A6B3EZ28-F1
#
_entry.id   AF-A0A6B3EZ28-F1
#
_cell.length_a   1.000
_cell.length_b   1.000
_cell.length_c   1.000
_cell.angle_alpha   90.00
_cell.angle_beta   90.00
_cell.angle_gamma   90.00
#
_symmetry.space_group_name_H-M   'P 1'
#
loop_
_entity.id
_entity.type
_entity.pdbx_description
1 polymer ?
#
loop_
_entity_poly.entity_id
_entity_poly.type
_entity_poly.pdbx_seq_one_letter_code
_entity_poly.pdbx_strand_id
1 'polypeptide(L)' 'VAGLRALDAVTRERLAPLLDDPSSAVVRAATRALLPDAAGFSREWLRDRAAADRPRPVRVAALRLLRAAGHSGPTS' A
#
# COMPACT_ATOMS: atom_id res chain seq x y z
N VAL A 1 15.74 -11.48 -14.44
CA VAL A 1 15.12 -10.63 -13.39
C VAL A 1 13.74 -10.06 -13.79
N ALA A 2 13.41 -9.91 -15.09
CA ALA A 2 12.11 -9.38 -15.54
C ALA A 2 10.88 -10.19 -15.08
N GLY A 3 10.98 -11.53 -15.04
CA GLY A 3 9.84 -12.39 -14.65
C GLY A 3 9.38 -12.23 -13.20
N LEU A 4 10.31 -11.96 -12.27
CA LEU A 4 9.96 -11.74 -10.86
C LEU A 4 9.21 -10.41 -10.68
N ARG A 5 9.67 -9.35 -11.35
CA ARG A 5 9.00 -8.03 -11.34
C ARG A 5 7.59 -8.07 -11.93
N ALA A 6 7.34 -8.92 -12.92
CA ALA A 6 6.00 -9.13 -13.47
C ALA A 6 5.09 -9.82 -12.44
N LEU A 7 5.60 -10.80 -11.70
CA LEU A 7 4.84 -11.47 -10.63
C LEU A 7 4.52 -10.51 -9.47
N ASP A 8 5.48 -9.66 -9.10
CA ASP A 8 5.31 -8.60 -8.10
C ASP A 8 4.21 -7.60 -8.52
N ALA A 9 4.18 -7.22 -9.80
CA ALA A 9 3.14 -6.33 -10.34
C ALA A 9 1.74 -6.97 -10.28
N VAL A 10 1.61 -8.23 -10.71
CA VAL A 10 0.34 -8.97 -10.65
C VAL A 10 -0.13 -9.16 -9.20
N THR A 11 0.79 -9.42 -8.28
CA THR A 11 0.50 -9.55 -6.85
C THR A 11 -0.03 -8.23 -6.30
N ARG A 12 0.61 -7.10 -6.64
CA ARG A 12 0.14 -5.76 -6.27
C ARG A 12 -1.25 -5.46 -6.82
N GLU A 13 -1.49 -5.69 -8.10
CA GLU A 13 -2.80 -5.42 -8.73
C GLU A 13 -3.94 -6.18 -8.06
N ARG A 14 -3.70 -7.43 -7.64
CA ARG A 14 -4.70 -8.26 -6.95
C ARG A 14 -4.92 -7.85 -5.50
N LEU A 15 -3.86 -7.46 -4.79
CA LEU A 15 -3.92 -7.20 -3.35
C LEU A 15 -4.19 -5.74 -3.00
N ALA A 16 -3.91 -4.79 -3.90
CA ALA A 16 -4.13 -3.36 -3.65
C ALA A 16 -5.60 -3.02 -3.29
N PRO A 17 -6.64 -3.58 -3.94
CA PRO A 17 -8.03 -3.32 -3.55
C PRO A 17 -8.37 -3.78 -2.13
N LEU A 18 -7.68 -4.80 -1.59
CA LEU A 18 -7.91 -5.33 -0.24
C LEU A 18 -7.45 -4.37 0.86
N LEU A 19 -6.75 -3.28 0.50
CA LEU A 19 -6.45 -2.21 1.44
C LEU A 19 -7.69 -1.40 1.85
N ASP A 20 -8.77 -1.50 1.08
CA ASP A 20 -10.06 -0.86 1.37
C ASP A 20 -11.10 -1.85 1.94
N ASP A 21 -10.69 -3.07 2.27
CA ASP A 21 -11.58 -4.09 2.84
C ASP A 21 -12.11 -3.65 4.23
N PRO A 22 -13.40 -3.87 4.55
CA PRO A 22 -13.96 -3.51 5.85
C PRO A 22 -13.32 -4.27 7.01
N SER A 23 -12.77 -5.47 6.76
CA SER A 23 -12.08 -6.28 7.75
C SER A 23 -10.67 -5.76 8.00
N SER A 24 -10.44 -5.26 9.21
CA SER A 24 -9.10 -4.87 9.65
C SER A 24 -8.06 -6.00 9.55
N ALA A 25 -8.49 -7.26 9.60
CA ALA A 25 -7.60 -8.42 9.45
C ALA A 25 -7.13 -8.57 8.00
N VAL A 26 -8.03 -8.39 7.03
CA VAL A 26 -7.71 -8.43 5.59
C VAL A 26 -6.77 -7.30 5.23
N VAL A 27 -7.06 -6.07 5.68
CA VAL A 27 -6.18 -4.91 5.46
C VAL A 27 -4.77 -5.17 5.99
N ARG A 28 -4.64 -5.74 7.20
CA ARG A 28 -3.32 -6.08 7.79
C ARG A 28 -2.58 -7.14 6.96
N ALA A 29 -3.28 -8.18 6.50
CA ALA A 29 -2.69 -9.24 5.71
C ALA A 29 -2.21 -8.71 4.35
N ALA A 30 -3.07 -7.98 3.65
CA ALA A 30 -2.75 -7.33 2.38
C ALA A 30 -1.56 -6.37 2.53
N THR A 31 -1.55 -5.52 3.57
CA THR A 31 -0.43 -4.62 3.85
C THR A 31 0.89 -5.38 3.97
N ARG A 32 0.93 -6.49 4.74
CA ARG A 32 2.16 -7.27 4.94
C ARG A 32 2.67 -7.87 3.62
N ALA A 33 1.77 -8.39 2.80
CA ALA A 33 2.12 -8.96 1.50
C ALA A 33 2.62 -7.90 0.51
N LEU A 34 2.14 -6.65 0.61
CA LEU A 34 2.49 -5.55 -0.30
C LEU A 34 3.75 -4.77 0.11
N LEU A 35 4.27 -4.94 1.33
CA LEU A 35 5.43 -4.20 1.83
C LEU A 35 6.70 -4.35 0.96
N PRO A 36 7.07 -5.55 0.47
CA PRO A 36 8.25 -5.71 -0.39
C PRO A 36 8.15 -4.90 -1.69
N ASP A 37 6.94 -4.69 -2.18
CA ASP A 37 6.64 -4.02 -3.45
C ASP A 37 6.16 -2.58 -3.27
N ALA A 38 6.29 -2.00 -2.08
CA ALA A 38 5.77 -0.68 -1.75
C ALA A 38 6.23 0.42 -2.73
N ALA A 39 7.47 0.33 -3.23
CA ALA A 39 8.07 1.31 -4.14
C ALA A 39 7.35 1.44 -5.50
N GLY A 40 6.54 0.47 -5.91
CA GLY A 40 5.77 0.56 -7.16
C GLY A 40 4.33 1.03 -6.98
N PHE A 41 3.93 1.48 -5.78
CA PHE A 41 2.68 2.21 -5.61
C PHE A 41 2.89 3.69 -5.95
N SER A 42 1.89 4.32 -6.57
CA SER A 42 1.94 5.77 -6.72
C SER A 42 1.78 6.45 -5.36
N ARG A 43 2.58 7.48 -5.14
CA ARG A 43 2.56 8.25 -3.90
C ARG A 43 1.21 8.93 -3.67
N GLU A 44 0.53 9.35 -4.72
CA GLU A 44 -0.81 9.97 -4.66
C GLU A 44 -1.86 8.97 -4.17
N TRP A 45 -1.92 7.77 -4.78
CA TRP A 45 -2.88 6.73 -4.40
C TRP A 45 -2.77 6.29 -2.94
N LEU A 46 -1.53 6.27 -2.40
CA LEU A 46 -1.30 6.01 -0.99
C LEU A 46 -1.67 7.20 -0.09
N ARG A 47 -1.50 8.44 -0.54
CA ARG A 47 -1.94 9.61 0.24
C ARG A 47 -3.46 9.68 0.35
N ASP A 48 -4.20 9.37 -0.72
CA ASP A 48 -5.67 9.35 -0.70
C ASP A 48 -6.22 8.34 0.32
N ARG A 49 -5.52 7.22 0.51
CA ARG A 49 -5.84 6.21 1.54
C ARG A 49 -5.36 6.58 2.93
N ALA A 50 -4.40 7.49 3.05
CA ALA A 50 -3.93 8.04 4.32
C ALA A 50 -4.80 9.22 4.84
N ALA A 51 -5.70 9.75 4.00
CA ALA A 51 -6.58 10.88 4.32
C ALA A 51 -7.43 10.64 5.57
N ALA A 52 -7.79 11.72 6.27
CA ALA A 52 -8.39 11.65 7.62
C ALA A 52 -9.79 11.02 7.65
N ASP A 53 -10.52 11.13 6.54
CA ASP A 53 -11.86 10.58 6.30
C ASP A 53 -11.86 9.06 6.07
N ARG A 54 -10.69 8.45 5.84
CA ARG A 54 -10.57 7.00 5.65
C ARG A 54 -10.61 6.23 6.98
N PRO A 55 -11.11 4.98 6.98
CA PRO A 55 -11.07 4.14 8.18
C PRO A 55 -9.63 3.98 8.70
N ARG A 56 -9.47 4.00 10.04
CA ARG A 56 -8.14 3.93 10.68
C ARG A 56 -7.24 2.79 10.17
N PRO A 57 -7.73 1.55 9.94
CA PRO A 57 -6.89 0.47 9.41
C PRO A 57 -6.30 0.80 8.03
N VAL A 58 -7.11 1.39 7.13
CA VAL A 58 -6.70 1.80 5.77
C VAL A 58 -5.61 2.88 5.85
N ARG A 59 -5.83 3.90 6.71
CA ARG A 59 -4.85 4.98 6.93
C ARG A 59 -3.51 4.46 7.42
N VAL A 60 -3.52 3.59 8.42
CA VAL A 60 -2.29 3.01 8.98
C VAL A 60 -1.56 2.14 7.95
N ALA A 61 -2.29 1.38 7.15
CA ALA A 61 -1.73 0.59 6.05
C ALA A 61 -1.04 1.49 5.01
N ALA A 62 -1.75 2.53 4.54
CA ALA A 62 -1.24 3.46 3.55
C ALA A 62 0.02 4.21 4.02
N LEU A 63 0.03 4.69 5.27
CA LEU A 63 1.21 5.32 5.87
C LEU A 63 2.40 4.38 6.00
N ARG A 64 2.17 3.08 6.25
CA ARG A 64 3.26 2.08 6.27
C ARG A 64 3.85 1.86 4.89
N LEU A 65 3.01 1.76 3.87
CA LEU A 65 3.45 1.60 2.48
C LEU A 65 4.19 2.86 2.00
N LEU A 66 3.72 4.07 2.34
CA LEU A 66 4.44 5.31 2.04
C LEU A 66 5.86 5.31 2.63
N ARG A 67 6.00 4.85 3.88
CA ARG A 67 7.32 4.76 4.52
C ARG A 67 8.22 3.73 3.84
N ALA A 68 7.69 2.54 3.54
CA ALA A 68 8.43 1.49 2.85
C ALA A 68 8.84 1.89 1.43
N ALA A 69 8.04 2.71 0.74
CA ALA A 69 8.35 3.27 -0.57
C ALA A 69 9.38 4.41 -0.53
N GLY A 70 9.86 4.83 0.65
CA GLY A 70 10.81 5.93 0.79
C GLY A 70 10.17 7.32 0.67
N HIS A 71 8.84 7.43 0.73
CA HIS A 71 8.10 8.68 0.61
C HIS A 71 7.88 9.42 1.94
N SER A 72 8.69 9.11 2.96
CA SER A 72 8.57 9.58 4.34
C SER A 72 8.97 11.05 4.57
N GLY A 73 9.53 11.74 3.56
CA GLY A 73 9.98 13.13 3.68
C GLY A 73 8.88 14.15 3.37
N PRO A 74 8.94 15.37 3.96
CA PRO A 74 8.03 16.46 3.60
C PRO A 74 8.16 16.75 2.10
N THR A 75 7.03 16.84 1.40
CA THR A 75 6.96 17.48 0.08
C THR A 75 7.47 18.91 0.23
N SER A 76 8.67 19.19 -0.29
CA SER A 76 8.99 20.53 -0.80
C SER A 76 8.26 20.78 -2.11
#